data_AF-A0A8B6BNK4-F1
#
_entry.id   AF-A0A8B6BNK4-F1
#
_cell.length_a   1.000
_cell.length_b   1.000
_cell.length_c   1.000
_cell.angle_alpha   90.00
_cell.angle_beta   90.00
_cell.angle_gamma   90.00
#
_symmetry.space_group_name_H-M   'P 1'
#
loop_
_entity.id
_entity.type
_entity.pdbx_description
1 polymer ?
#
loop_
_entity_poly.entity_id
_entity_poly.type
_entity_poly.pdbx_seq_one_letter_code
_entity_poly.pdbx_strand_id
1 'polypeptide(L)'
;MHMKPNAESPDAFKDWMKEFSTQKSLYTGYIPRIPTFSGDNTYEVWRYQVLCLIENYAHEVIAQAIRRSLRGEPSKIVMRLGPKATVDDIIDKMDSIYGIVDPKEALLAQFYTARQEQHEDVSTWGCRLEDIYNKARRQGKIYEEDVEDILRSMFWKGLKPELKRISGYKFDTIKDYNHLLLAMLELEHQQKEYTKENTPPVEKKPTPAKRENVPKKKDKNELEAVVKQLMSQIELLEKRQELLINNSKHNRTDLIHQTPDETIAYIPLNMNKRKAKHQKTCWRCGHIAIGCKVRLDNSRKFDRAMNYQLLSM
;
A
#
# COMPACT_ATOMS: atom_id res chain seq x y z
N MET A 1 -34.24 -22.67 -40.39
CA MET A 1 -34.69 -24.03 -40.03
C MET A 1 -33.65 -25.01 -40.57
N HIS A 2 -32.79 -25.57 -39.72
CA HIS A 2 -31.91 -26.68 -40.12
C HIS A 2 -32.55 -27.96 -39.60
N MET A 3 -33.01 -28.80 -40.53
CA MET A 3 -33.63 -30.08 -40.20
C MET A 3 -32.58 -31.01 -39.57
N LYS A 4 -33.01 -31.78 -38.56
CA LYS A 4 -32.19 -32.87 -38.00
C LYS A 4 -31.79 -33.81 -39.15
N PRO A 5 -30.52 -34.22 -39.26
CA PRO A 5 -30.18 -35.31 -40.15
C PRO A 5 -30.88 -36.59 -39.68
N ASN A 6 -31.36 -37.41 -40.62
CA ASN A 6 -31.83 -38.76 -40.32
C ASN A 6 -30.65 -39.54 -39.72
N ALA A 7 -30.70 -39.79 -38.41
CA ALA A 7 -29.62 -40.44 -37.70
C ALA A 7 -29.62 -41.93 -38.01
N GLU A 8 -28.76 -42.36 -38.94
CA GLU A 8 -28.55 -43.78 -39.28
C GLU A 8 -27.68 -44.51 -38.25
N SER A 9 -27.09 -43.81 -37.27
CA SER A 9 -26.28 -44.41 -36.20
C SER A 9 -26.29 -43.57 -34.91
N PRO A 10 -26.31 -44.20 -33.71
CA PRO A 10 -26.15 -43.51 -32.43
C PRO A 10 -24.86 -42.69 -32.31
N ASP A 11 -23.80 -43.07 -33.02
CA ASP A 11 -22.53 -42.36 -33.00
C ASP A 11 -22.57 -41.12 -33.89
N ALA A 12 -23.26 -41.18 -35.04
CA ALA A 12 -23.52 -40.01 -35.87
C ALA A 12 -24.35 -38.94 -35.13
N PHE A 13 -25.26 -39.35 -34.24
CA PHE A 13 -26.00 -38.43 -33.39
C PHE A 13 -25.11 -37.79 -32.30
N LYS A 14 -24.16 -38.54 -31.73
CA LYS A 14 -23.20 -38.01 -30.75
C LYS A 14 -22.20 -37.04 -31.39
N ASP A 15 -21.73 -37.35 -32.59
CA ASP A 15 -20.85 -36.48 -33.35
C ASP A 15 -21.58 -35.20 -33.78
N TRP A 16 -22.82 -35.32 -34.25
CA TRP A 16 -23.69 -34.16 -34.51
C TRP A 16 -23.94 -33.34 -33.24
N MET A 17 -24.15 -33.97 -32.08
CA MET A 17 -24.30 -33.25 -30.81
C MET A 17 -23.00 -32.58 -30.35
N LYS A 18 -21.83 -33.19 -30.59
CA LYS A 18 -20.54 -32.55 -30.34
C LYS A 18 -20.33 -31.36 -31.27
N GLU A 19 -20.66 -31.51 -32.55
CA GLU A 19 -20.54 -30.46 -33.57
C GLU A 19 -21.49 -29.29 -33.28
N PHE A 20 -22.74 -29.59 -32.90
CA PHE A 20 -23.70 -28.60 -32.40
C PHE A 20 -23.28 -27.98 -31.08
N SER A 21 -22.73 -28.74 -30.14
CA SER A 21 -22.26 -28.20 -28.85
C SER A 21 -21.03 -27.32 -29.00
N THR A 22 -20.20 -27.57 -30.02
CA THR A 22 -19.02 -26.76 -30.33
C THR A 22 -19.40 -25.50 -31.12
N GLN A 23 -20.46 -25.55 -31.94
CA GLN A 23 -21.04 -24.37 -32.60
C GLN A 23 -21.91 -23.51 -31.68
N LYS A 24 -22.39 -24.05 -30.55
CA LYS A 24 -23.32 -23.35 -29.63
C LYS A 24 -22.59 -22.62 -28.51
N SER A 25 -21.70 -21.70 -28.90
CA SER A 25 -21.25 -20.59 -28.04
C SER A 25 -21.41 -19.21 -28.73
N LEU A 26 -22.28 -19.09 -29.74
CA LEU A 26 -22.48 -17.83 -30.47
C LEU A 26 -23.89 -17.23 -30.37
N TYR A 27 -24.82 -17.88 -29.67
CA TYR A 27 -26.16 -17.34 -29.42
C TYR A 27 -26.68 -17.77 -28.05
N THR A 28 -26.06 -17.27 -26.99
CA THR A 28 -26.87 -16.94 -25.83
C THR A 28 -27.51 -15.60 -26.15
N GLY A 29 -28.82 -15.44 -26.01
CA GLY A 29 -29.50 -14.14 -26.14
C GLY A 29 -29.10 -13.14 -25.04
N TYR A 30 -27.94 -13.37 -24.43
CA TYR A 30 -27.38 -12.63 -23.33
C TYR A 30 -26.46 -11.56 -23.89
N ILE A 31 -26.89 -10.32 -23.74
CA ILE A 31 -26.08 -9.16 -24.06
C ILE A 31 -25.31 -8.81 -22.77
N PRO A 32 -23.98 -8.82 -22.79
CA PRO A 32 -23.18 -8.55 -21.61
C PRO A 32 -23.49 -7.15 -21.09
N ARG A 33 -23.54 -7.03 -19.76
CA ARG A 33 -23.83 -5.76 -19.11
C ARG A 33 -22.57 -4.93 -18.98
N ILE A 34 -22.55 -3.80 -19.67
CA ILE A 34 -21.52 -2.77 -19.52
C ILE A 34 -22.07 -1.66 -18.61
N PRO A 35 -21.28 -1.13 -17.66
CA PRO A 35 -21.69 0.03 -16.86
C PRO A 35 -22.12 1.21 -17.75
N THR A 36 -23.07 1.99 -17.27
CA THR A 36 -23.55 3.15 -18.02
C THR A 36 -22.45 4.21 -18.11
N PHE A 37 -22.21 4.77 -19.30
CA PHE A 37 -21.29 5.89 -19.50
C PHE A 37 -22.01 7.12 -20.04
N SER A 38 -21.82 8.26 -19.38
CA SER A 38 -22.49 9.53 -19.70
C SER A 38 -21.55 10.68 -20.06
N GLY A 39 -20.25 10.44 -20.19
CA GLY A 39 -19.27 11.45 -20.63
C GLY A 39 -18.49 12.12 -19.50
N ASP A 40 -18.44 11.51 -18.31
CA ASP A 40 -17.66 11.96 -17.15
C ASP A 40 -16.29 11.27 -17.08
N ASN A 41 -15.58 11.43 -15.95
CA ASN A 41 -14.25 10.87 -15.70
C ASN A 41 -14.21 9.33 -15.60
N THR A 42 -15.26 8.61 -16.02
CA THR A 42 -15.35 7.15 -15.96
C THR A 42 -15.02 6.47 -17.29
N TYR A 43 -14.59 7.23 -18.31
CA TYR A 43 -14.32 6.68 -19.63
C TYR A 43 -13.30 5.53 -19.62
N GLU A 44 -12.20 5.67 -18.87
CA GLU A 44 -11.18 4.62 -18.79
C GLU A 44 -11.72 3.29 -18.25
N VAL A 45 -12.58 3.37 -17.22
CA VAL A 45 -13.23 2.21 -16.60
C VAL A 45 -14.21 1.58 -17.59
N TRP A 46 -15.02 2.39 -18.25
CA TRP A 46 -15.95 1.92 -19.27
C TRP A 46 -15.23 1.24 -20.44
N ARG A 47 -14.17 1.88 -20.96
CA ARG A 47 -13.35 1.35 -22.06
C ARG A 47 -12.71 0.03 -21.70
N TYR A 48 -12.15 -0.10 -20.49
CA TYR A 48 -11.58 -1.35 -20.02
C TYR A 48 -12.62 -2.49 -20.02
N GLN A 49 -13.83 -2.23 -19.53
CA GLN A 49 -14.93 -3.21 -19.54
C GLN A 49 -15.30 -3.64 -20.96
N VAL A 50 -15.33 -2.70 -21.92
CA VAL A 50 -15.55 -3.01 -23.33
C VAL A 50 -14.46 -3.93 -23.86
N LEU A 51 -13.18 -3.61 -23.61
CA LEU A 51 -12.04 -4.42 -24.06
C LEU A 51 -12.09 -5.85 -23.52
N CYS A 52 -12.45 -6.05 -22.25
CA CYS A 52 -12.59 -7.39 -21.67
C CYS A 52 -13.66 -8.25 -22.38
N LEU A 53 -14.64 -7.62 -23.04
CA LEU A 53 -15.68 -8.34 -23.78
C LEU A 53 -15.25 -8.72 -25.19
N ILE A 54 -14.32 -7.99 -25.81
CA ILE A 54 -13.84 -8.23 -27.18
C ILE A 54 -13.25 -9.64 -27.32
N GLU A 55 -12.55 -10.12 -26.30
CA GLU A 55 -11.93 -11.44 -26.31
C GLU A 55 -12.94 -12.60 -26.21
N ASN A 56 -14.15 -12.35 -25.68
CA ASN A 56 -15.06 -13.40 -25.23
C ASN A 56 -16.43 -13.39 -25.94
N TYR A 57 -16.75 -12.35 -26.72
CA TYR A 57 -18.07 -12.17 -27.33
C TYR A 57 -17.98 -11.80 -28.81
N ALA A 58 -19.04 -12.12 -29.56
CA ALA A 58 -19.17 -11.69 -30.95
C ALA A 58 -19.29 -10.15 -31.04
N HIS A 59 -18.67 -9.56 -32.06
CA HIS A 59 -18.58 -8.10 -32.23
C HIS A 59 -19.97 -7.44 -32.31
N GLU A 60 -20.97 -8.10 -32.91
CA GLU A 60 -22.34 -7.57 -32.98
C GLU A 60 -23.01 -7.47 -31.60
N VAL A 61 -22.79 -8.48 -30.75
CA VAL A 61 -23.31 -8.52 -29.38
C VAL A 61 -22.66 -7.41 -28.55
N ILE A 62 -21.36 -7.19 -28.73
CA ILE A 62 -20.61 -6.12 -28.06
C ILE A 62 -21.08 -4.75 -28.56
N ALA A 63 -21.24 -4.55 -29.86
CA ALA A 63 -21.71 -3.30 -30.43
C ALA A 63 -23.11 -2.94 -29.90
N GLN A 64 -23.98 -3.93 -29.70
CA GLN A 64 -25.27 -3.73 -29.06
C GLN A 64 -25.14 -3.41 -27.56
N ALA A 65 -24.24 -4.08 -26.83
CA ALA A 65 -23.96 -3.79 -25.43
C ALA A 65 -23.42 -2.36 -25.23
N ILE A 66 -22.46 -1.95 -26.06
CA ILE A 66 -21.89 -0.60 -26.09
C ILE A 66 -23.01 0.43 -26.28
N ARG A 67 -23.81 0.32 -27.33
CA ARG A 67 -24.91 1.27 -27.60
C ARG A 67 -25.90 1.37 -26.44
N ARG A 68 -26.18 0.26 -25.75
CA ARG A 68 -27.06 0.23 -24.55
C ARG A 68 -26.43 0.84 -23.30
N SER A 69 -25.11 0.87 -23.21
CA SER A 69 -24.38 1.45 -22.07
C SER A 69 -24.24 2.97 -22.15
N LEU A 70 -24.27 3.55 -23.35
CA LEU A 70 -24.06 4.98 -23.54
C LEU A 70 -25.32 5.82 -23.24
N ARG A 71 -25.14 6.94 -22.54
CA ARG A 71 -26.18 7.94 -22.27
C ARG A 71 -25.67 9.33 -22.61
N GLY A 72 -26.57 10.30 -22.80
CA GLY A 72 -26.20 11.69 -23.04
C GLY A 72 -25.41 11.90 -24.34
N GLU A 73 -24.38 12.75 -24.29
CA GLU A 73 -23.55 13.09 -25.45
C GLU A 73 -22.79 11.89 -26.06
N PRO A 74 -22.18 10.98 -25.27
CA PRO A 74 -21.61 9.74 -25.80
C PRO A 74 -22.54 8.94 -26.73
N SER A 75 -23.83 8.84 -26.35
CA SER A 75 -24.83 8.13 -27.14
C SER A 75 -25.07 8.82 -28.49
N LYS A 76 -25.18 10.16 -28.50
CA LYS A 76 -25.34 10.94 -29.74
C LYS A 76 -24.13 10.83 -30.65
N ILE A 77 -22.90 10.82 -30.10
CA ILE A 77 -21.67 10.63 -30.86
C ILE A 77 -21.72 9.30 -31.62
N VAL A 78 -22.04 8.20 -30.94
CA VAL A 78 -22.12 6.88 -31.57
C VAL A 78 -23.27 6.78 -32.56
N MET A 79 -24.42 7.42 -32.29
CA MET A 79 -25.51 7.49 -33.26
C MET A 79 -25.09 8.15 -34.58
N ARG A 80 -24.22 9.17 -34.54
CA ARG A 80 -23.71 9.86 -35.74
C ARG A 80 -22.80 8.99 -36.61
N LEU A 81 -22.18 7.94 -36.07
CA LEU A 81 -21.41 6.96 -36.84
C LEU A 81 -22.32 6.03 -37.67
N GLY A 82 -23.60 5.96 -37.31
CA GLY A 82 -24.60 5.15 -37.99
C GLY A 82 -24.74 3.71 -37.45
N PRO A 83 -25.78 2.99 -37.89
CA PRO A 83 -26.13 1.67 -37.36
C PRO A 83 -25.15 0.57 -37.73
N LYS A 84 -24.35 0.77 -38.79
CA LYS A 84 -23.36 -0.20 -39.29
C LYS A 84 -21.95 0.01 -38.73
N ALA A 85 -21.75 0.99 -37.84
CA ALA A 85 -20.47 1.22 -37.20
C ALA A 85 -20.03 -0.02 -36.41
N THR A 86 -18.79 -0.44 -36.64
CA THR A 86 -18.17 -1.58 -35.98
C THR A 86 -17.81 -1.24 -34.54
N VAL A 87 -17.41 -2.25 -33.75
CA VAL A 87 -16.91 -2.03 -32.38
C VAL A 87 -15.69 -1.13 -32.40
N ASP A 88 -14.76 -1.36 -33.34
CA ASP A 88 -13.53 -0.59 -33.48
C ASP A 88 -13.83 0.87 -33.85
N ASP A 89 -14.71 1.11 -34.84
CA ASP A 89 -15.13 2.48 -35.20
C ASP A 89 -15.68 3.26 -34.01
N ILE A 90 -16.45 2.57 -33.15
CA ILE A 90 -17.03 3.17 -31.95
C ILE A 90 -15.93 3.47 -30.93
N ILE A 91 -15.03 2.51 -30.65
CA ILE A 91 -13.94 2.69 -29.69
C ILE A 91 -13.01 3.81 -30.15
N ASP A 92 -12.58 3.82 -31.41
CA ASP A 92 -11.70 4.84 -31.97
C ASP A 92 -12.32 6.24 -31.87
N LYS A 93 -13.62 6.36 -32.16
CA LYS A 93 -14.32 7.64 -32.04
C LYS A 93 -14.40 8.10 -30.59
N MET A 94 -14.64 7.17 -29.68
CA MET A 94 -14.72 7.46 -28.25
C MET A 94 -13.34 7.83 -27.68
N ASP A 95 -12.28 7.14 -28.11
CA ASP A 95 -10.90 7.43 -27.75
C ASP A 95 -10.48 8.82 -28.25
N SER A 96 -10.94 9.22 -29.44
CA SER A 96 -10.70 10.56 -29.98
C SER A 96 -11.34 11.70 -29.18
N ILE A 97 -12.41 11.45 -28.41
CA ILE A 97 -13.17 12.49 -27.71
C ILE A 97 -12.93 12.45 -26.20
N TYR A 98 -12.90 11.25 -25.62
CA TYR A 98 -12.82 11.01 -24.19
C TYR A 98 -11.52 10.33 -23.76
N GLY A 99 -10.70 9.89 -24.71
CA GLY A 99 -9.37 9.37 -24.42
C GLY A 99 -8.48 10.42 -23.77
N ILE A 100 -7.52 9.95 -22.98
CA ILE A 100 -6.58 10.81 -22.28
C ILE A 100 -5.65 11.47 -23.31
N VAL A 101 -5.85 12.76 -23.57
CA VAL A 101 -4.97 13.60 -24.40
C VAL A 101 -4.01 14.39 -23.53
N ASP A 102 -3.48 13.78 -22.48
CA ASP A 102 -2.39 14.43 -21.74
C ASP A 102 -1.12 14.36 -22.58
N PRO A 103 -0.45 15.50 -22.85
CA PRO A 103 0.83 15.52 -23.56
C PRO A 103 1.80 14.57 -22.86
N LYS A 104 2.51 13.75 -23.64
CA LYS A 104 3.39 12.69 -23.10
C LYS A 104 4.40 13.24 -22.08
N GLU A 105 4.90 14.44 -22.33
CA GLU A 105 5.85 15.17 -21.48
C GLU A 105 5.20 15.71 -20.20
N ALA A 106 3.92 16.09 -20.25
CA ALA A 106 3.18 16.59 -19.10
C ALA A 106 2.91 15.48 -18.08
N LEU A 107 2.57 14.26 -18.53
CA LEU A 107 2.38 13.11 -17.63
C LEU A 107 3.67 12.71 -16.91
N LEU A 108 4.79 12.71 -17.63
CA LEU A 108 6.08 12.37 -17.03
C LEU A 108 6.51 13.45 -16.01
N ALA A 109 6.33 14.72 -16.36
CA ALA A 109 6.56 15.82 -15.44
C ALA A 109 5.66 15.72 -14.20
N GLN A 110 4.37 15.40 -14.40
CA GLN A 110 3.42 15.18 -13.32
C GLN A 110 3.88 14.03 -12.41
N PHE A 111 4.31 12.90 -12.97
CA PHE A 111 4.82 11.77 -12.19
C PHE A 111 6.01 12.15 -11.30
N TYR A 112 7.01 12.84 -11.86
CA TYR A 112 8.22 13.24 -11.10
C TYR A 112 7.96 14.38 -10.09
N THR A 113 6.94 15.20 -10.30
CA THR A 113 6.59 16.32 -9.42
C THR A 113 5.46 16.02 -8.44
N ALA A 114 4.72 14.92 -8.63
CA ALA A 114 3.62 14.53 -7.78
C ALA A 114 4.06 14.34 -6.33
N ARG A 115 3.26 14.86 -5.40
CA ARG A 115 3.44 14.74 -3.94
C ARG A 115 2.10 14.39 -3.31
N GLN A 116 2.15 13.74 -2.15
CA GLN A 116 1.00 13.47 -1.31
C GLN A 116 0.38 14.80 -0.84
N GLU A 117 -0.93 14.97 -1.05
CA GLU A 117 -1.64 16.18 -0.66
C GLU A 117 -1.91 16.23 0.85
N GLN A 118 -2.19 17.41 1.40
CA GLN A 118 -2.36 17.61 2.86
C GLN A 118 -3.46 16.72 3.47
N HIS A 119 -4.57 16.53 2.74
CA HIS A 119 -5.73 15.76 3.17
C HIS A 119 -5.76 14.33 2.61
N GLU A 120 -4.76 13.96 1.82
CA GLU A 120 -4.68 12.65 1.20
C GLU A 120 -3.98 11.66 2.13
N ASP A 121 -4.55 10.46 2.29
CA ASP A 121 -3.91 9.36 3.02
C ASP A 121 -2.89 8.62 2.15
N VAL A 122 -2.07 7.79 2.79
CA VAL A 122 -1.00 7.03 2.10
C VAL A 122 -1.56 6.12 0.99
N SER A 123 -2.72 5.49 1.21
CA SER A 123 -3.35 4.61 0.22
C SER A 123 -3.80 5.37 -1.03
N THR A 124 -4.48 6.49 -0.84
CA THR A 124 -4.99 7.33 -1.93
C THR A 124 -3.83 7.91 -2.73
N TRP A 125 -2.76 8.32 -2.05
CA TRP A 125 -1.52 8.76 -2.69
C TRP A 125 -0.88 7.66 -3.54
N GLY A 126 -0.76 6.43 -3.00
CA GLY A 126 -0.24 5.28 -3.73
C GLY A 126 -1.03 5.01 -5.00
N CYS A 127 -2.36 4.88 -4.89
CA CYS A 127 -3.25 4.68 -6.03
C CYS A 127 -3.10 5.77 -7.08
N ARG A 128 -3.11 7.05 -6.67
CA ARG A 128 -2.98 8.19 -7.59
C ARG A 128 -1.63 8.19 -8.31
N LEU A 129 -0.55 7.85 -7.61
CA LEU A 129 0.77 7.77 -8.22
C LEU A 129 0.85 6.63 -9.25
N GLU A 130 0.29 5.46 -8.92
CA GLU A 130 0.17 4.32 -9.83
C GLU A 130 -0.67 4.65 -11.06
N ASP A 131 -1.76 5.40 -10.90
CA ASP A 131 -2.60 5.83 -12.02
C ASP A 131 -1.82 6.74 -12.98
N ILE A 132 -1.10 7.75 -12.45
CA ILE A 132 -0.25 8.64 -13.26
C ILE A 132 0.83 7.83 -13.97
N TYR A 133 1.44 6.89 -13.27
CA TYR A 133 2.45 5.99 -13.82
C TYR A 133 1.89 5.11 -14.96
N ASN A 134 0.76 4.45 -14.74
CA ASN A 134 0.11 3.58 -15.72
C ASN A 134 -0.35 4.35 -16.96
N LYS A 135 -0.73 5.63 -16.80
CA LYS A 135 -1.00 6.53 -17.93
C LYS A 135 0.26 6.82 -18.73
N ALA A 136 1.37 7.16 -18.08
CA ALA A 136 2.66 7.39 -18.74
C ALA A 136 3.18 6.12 -19.45
N ARG A 137 3.00 4.94 -18.84
CA ARG A 137 3.39 3.65 -19.43
C ARG A 137 2.63 3.35 -20.72
N ARG A 138 1.30 3.51 -20.73
CA ARG A 138 0.46 3.27 -21.92
C ARG A 138 0.84 4.14 -23.12
N GLN A 139 1.47 5.30 -22.90
CA GLN A 139 1.92 6.20 -23.97
C GLN A 139 3.35 5.89 -24.49
N GLY A 140 4.01 4.86 -23.97
CA GLY A 140 5.26 4.28 -24.49
C GLY A 140 6.55 5.01 -24.08
N LYS A 141 6.60 5.64 -22.90
CA LYS A 141 7.74 6.49 -22.46
C LYS A 141 8.59 5.90 -21.31
N ILE A 142 8.17 4.81 -20.67
CA ILE A 142 8.90 4.19 -19.55
C ILE A 142 9.27 2.75 -19.94
N TYR A 143 10.57 2.44 -19.93
CA TYR A 143 11.09 1.10 -20.20
C TYR A 143 10.87 0.19 -18.99
N GLU A 144 10.53 -1.08 -19.24
CA GLU A 144 10.05 -2.04 -18.23
C GLU A 144 11.09 -2.45 -17.16
N GLU A 145 12.36 -2.07 -17.35
CA GLU A 145 13.46 -2.69 -16.60
C GLU A 145 13.75 -2.05 -15.22
N ASP A 146 13.19 -0.87 -14.89
CA ASP A 146 13.40 -0.19 -13.59
C ASP A 146 12.09 0.27 -12.91
N VAL A 147 10.95 -0.32 -13.30
CA VAL A 147 9.61 0.17 -12.96
C VAL A 147 9.36 0.25 -11.46
N GLU A 148 9.63 -0.83 -10.74
CA GLU A 148 9.36 -0.91 -9.30
C GLU A 148 10.26 0.05 -8.51
N ASP A 149 11.52 0.21 -8.91
CA ASP A 149 12.46 1.09 -8.23
C ASP A 149 12.13 2.57 -8.45
N ILE A 150 11.71 2.94 -9.67
CA ILE A 150 11.26 4.30 -9.96
C ILE A 150 9.98 4.61 -9.18
N LEU A 151 8.99 3.72 -9.21
CA LEU A 151 7.72 3.90 -8.50
C LEU A 151 7.95 3.99 -6.99
N ARG A 152 8.78 3.11 -6.42
CA ARG A 152 9.19 3.14 -5.01
C ARG A 152 9.89 4.45 -4.64
N SER A 153 10.86 4.87 -5.46
CA SER A 153 11.59 6.13 -5.24
C SER A 153 10.65 7.32 -5.24
N MET A 154 9.73 7.38 -6.21
CA MET A 154 8.80 8.48 -6.36
C MET A 154 7.73 8.50 -5.28
N PHE A 155 7.20 7.32 -4.91
CA PHE A 155 6.28 7.17 -3.81
C PHE A 155 6.87 7.72 -2.51
N TRP A 156 8.06 7.26 -2.14
CA TRP A 156 8.71 7.72 -0.90
C TRP A 156 9.12 9.20 -0.97
N LYS A 157 9.64 9.67 -2.11
CA LYS A 157 9.97 11.08 -2.31
C LYS A 157 8.74 11.98 -2.17
N GLY A 158 7.58 11.50 -2.59
CA GLY A 158 6.32 12.23 -2.57
C GLY A 158 5.54 12.20 -1.26
N LEU A 159 5.88 11.33 -0.31
CA LEU A 159 5.22 11.27 0.99
C LEU A 159 5.30 12.59 1.77
N LYS A 160 4.33 12.79 2.68
CA LYS A 160 4.35 13.90 3.64
C LYS A 160 5.66 13.94 4.45
N PRO A 161 6.20 15.13 4.76
CA PRO A 161 7.45 15.27 5.51
C PRO A 161 7.47 14.50 6.84
N GLU A 162 6.35 14.49 7.57
CA GLU A 162 6.23 13.78 8.84
C GLU A 162 6.43 12.27 8.70
N LEU A 163 5.81 11.67 7.67
CA LEU A 163 5.97 10.25 7.36
C LEU A 163 7.37 9.94 6.85
N LYS A 164 7.96 10.80 6.00
CA LYS A 164 9.33 10.62 5.49
C LYS A 164 10.37 10.62 6.61
N ARG A 165 10.22 11.49 7.60
CA ARG A 165 11.14 11.58 8.74
C ARG A 165 11.20 10.29 9.55
N ILE A 166 10.07 9.61 9.73
CA ILE A 166 9.99 8.38 10.52
C ILE A 166 10.22 7.11 9.69
N SER A 167 10.14 7.19 8.35
CA SER A 167 10.20 6.03 7.46
C SER A 167 11.51 5.85 6.70
N GLY A 168 12.51 6.72 6.89
CA GLY A 168 13.77 6.64 6.12
C GLY A 168 14.43 5.25 6.17
N TYR A 169 14.50 4.65 7.36
CA TYR A 169 15.06 3.30 7.51
C TYR A 169 14.24 2.21 6.81
N LYS A 170 12.91 2.40 6.67
CA LYS A 170 12.04 1.47 5.96
C LYS A 170 12.28 1.54 4.45
N PHE A 171 12.50 2.73 3.92
CA PHE A 171 12.84 2.91 2.51
C PHE A 171 14.15 2.22 2.12
N ASP A 172 15.17 2.30 2.98
CA ASP A 172 16.46 1.65 2.75
C ASP A 172 16.38 0.12 2.86
N THR A 173 15.50 -0.39 3.72
CA THR A 173 15.38 -1.83 4.01
C THR A 173 14.43 -2.53 3.03
N ILE A 174 13.35 -1.87 2.61
CA ILE A 174 12.29 -2.45 1.79
C ILE A 174 12.49 -2.06 0.33
N LYS A 175 12.78 -3.05 -0.51
CA LYS A 175 12.99 -2.87 -1.96
C LYS A 175 11.73 -3.06 -2.81
N ASP A 176 10.76 -3.81 -2.29
CA ASP A 176 9.49 -4.01 -2.97
C ASP A 176 8.53 -2.84 -2.69
N TYR A 177 7.91 -2.31 -3.74
CA TYR A 177 7.01 -1.17 -3.63
C TYR A 177 5.78 -1.47 -2.77
N ASN A 178 5.14 -2.62 -2.97
CA ASN A 178 3.92 -2.99 -2.24
C ASN A 178 4.19 -3.17 -0.74
N HIS A 179 5.32 -3.79 -0.39
CA HIS A 179 5.76 -3.92 1.00
C HIS A 179 6.07 -2.55 1.62
N LEU A 180 6.61 -1.61 0.84
CA LEU A 180 6.86 -0.26 1.32
C LEU A 180 5.54 0.48 1.57
N LEU A 181 4.57 0.37 0.66
CA LEU A 181 3.23 0.94 0.81
C LEU A 181 2.56 0.43 2.10
N LEU A 182 2.56 -0.89 2.33
CA LEU A 182 2.02 -1.49 3.55
C LEU A 182 2.71 -0.98 4.82
N ALA A 183 4.04 -0.87 4.81
CA ALA A 183 4.79 -0.32 5.93
C ALA A 183 4.45 1.15 6.20
N MET A 184 4.16 1.94 5.16
CA MET A 184 3.78 3.35 5.31
C MET A 184 2.36 3.51 5.83
N LEU A 185 1.44 2.64 5.41
CA LEU A 185 0.07 2.61 5.94
C LEU A 185 0.06 2.33 7.45
N GLU A 186 0.87 1.37 7.89
CA GLU A 186 1.02 1.04 9.32
C GLU A 186 1.54 2.25 10.12
N LEU A 187 2.56 2.95 9.62
CA LEU A 187 3.09 4.14 10.28
C LEU A 187 2.08 5.30 10.32
N GLU A 188 1.29 5.47 9.25
CA GLU A 188 0.23 6.48 9.22
C GLU A 188 -0.87 6.18 10.26
N HIS A 189 -1.22 4.90 10.41
CA HIS A 189 -2.19 4.46 11.42
C HIS A 189 -1.70 4.76 12.84
N GLN A 190 -0.45 4.36 13.16
CA GLN A 190 0.17 4.62 14.46
C GLN A 190 0.25 6.12 14.79
N GLN A 191 0.54 6.97 13.80
CA GLN A 191 0.53 8.43 14.00
C GLN A 191 -0.86 8.99 14.30
N LYS A 192 -1.90 8.49 13.61
CA LYS A 192 -3.29 8.90 13.83
C LYS A 192 -3.75 8.50 15.23
N GLU A 193 -3.39 7.30 15.70
CA GLU A 193 -3.70 6.84 17.05
C GLU A 193 -3.00 7.68 18.12
N TYR A 194 -1.69 7.91 17.98
CA TYR A 194 -0.92 8.75 18.90
C TYR A 194 -1.49 10.18 19.00
N THR A 195 -1.94 10.75 17.87
CA THR A 195 -2.49 12.11 17.86
C THR A 195 -3.86 12.16 18.56
N LYS A 196 -4.70 11.15 18.40
CA LYS A 196 -6.01 11.06 19.08
C LYS A 196 -5.88 10.95 20.60
N GLU A 197 -4.89 10.18 21.07
CA GLU A 197 -4.66 9.97 22.50
C GLU A 197 -4.02 11.19 23.18
N ASN A 198 -3.24 12.00 22.45
CA ASN A 198 -2.45 13.09 23.03
C ASN A 198 -2.98 14.51 22.74
N THR A 199 -4.12 14.69 22.05
CA THR A 199 -4.76 16.00 21.92
C THR A 199 -5.65 16.34 23.12
N PRO A 200 -5.36 17.40 23.90
CA PRO A 200 -6.29 17.94 24.88
C PRO A 200 -7.58 18.43 24.20
N PRO A 201 -8.74 18.42 24.86
CA PRO A 201 -9.96 19.03 24.33
C PRO A 201 -9.70 20.51 24.06
N VAL A 202 -9.59 20.90 22.80
CA VAL A 202 -9.49 22.31 22.42
C VAL A 202 -10.83 22.98 22.77
N GLU A 203 -10.81 23.83 23.79
CA GLU A 203 -11.92 24.72 24.14
C GLU A 203 -12.27 25.56 22.90
N LYS A 204 -13.41 25.24 22.28
CA LYS A 204 -13.97 26.04 21.20
C LYS A 204 -14.39 27.39 21.78
N LYS A 205 -13.72 28.47 21.35
CA LYS A 205 -14.18 29.84 21.58
C LYS A 205 -15.61 30.00 21.02
N PRO A 206 -16.52 30.68 21.74
CA PRO A 206 -17.91 30.76 21.35
C PRO A 206 -18.09 31.69 20.14
N THR A 207 -18.68 31.17 19.07
CA THR A 207 -19.33 31.97 18.02
C THR A 207 -20.85 31.90 18.28
N PRO A 208 -21.61 32.99 18.18
CA PRO A 208 -22.99 33.02 18.65
C PRO A 208 -23.90 32.20 17.74
N ALA A 209 -24.36 31.05 18.24
CA ALA A 209 -25.34 30.21 17.56
C ALA A 209 -26.77 30.60 17.98
N LYS A 210 -27.57 30.86 16.95
CA LYS A 210 -29.02 30.84 16.91
C LYS A 210 -29.54 29.55 17.57
N ARG A 211 -30.63 29.69 18.32
CA ARG A 211 -31.27 28.66 19.15
C ARG A 211 -31.67 27.41 18.34
N GLU A 212 -31.39 26.24 18.90
CA GLU A 212 -32.30 25.09 18.86
C GLU A 212 -32.07 24.18 20.09
N ASN A 213 -33.17 23.78 20.72
CA ASN A 213 -33.26 22.92 21.89
C ASN A 213 -33.10 21.45 21.49
N VAL A 214 -32.31 20.64 22.22
CA VAL A 214 -32.64 19.27 22.70
C VAL A 214 -31.67 18.89 23.86
N PRO A 215 -32.15 18.25 24.95
CA PRO A 215 -31.35 18.00 26.15
C PRO A 215 -30.70 16.60 26.19
N LYS A 216 -29.40 16.51 26.55
CA LYS A 216 -28.78 15.30 27.11
C LYS A 216 -27.76 15.67 28.19
N LYS A 217 -28.18 15.58 29.45
CA LYS A 217 -27.32 15.77 30.65
C LYS A 217 -27.19 14.50 31.51
N LYS A 218 -27.56 13.32 31.00
CA LYS A 218 -27.49 12.06 31.77
C LYS A 218 -26.14 11.33 31.65
N ASP A 219 -25.48 11.38 30.50
CA ASP A 219 -24.30 10.52 30.24
C ASP A 219 -22.99 11.03 30.87
N LYS A 220 -22.91 12.33 31.21
CA LYS A 220 -21.67 12.93 31.77
C LYS A 220 -21.40 12.48 33.21
N ASN A 221 -22.45 12.30 34.01
CA ASN A 221 -22.31 11.92 35.41
C ASN A 221 -21.93 10.45 35.57
N GLU A 222 -22.43 9.57 34.68
CA GLU A 222 -22.04 8.16 34.67
C GLU A 222 -20.58 7.99 34.22
N LEU A 223 -20.15 8.74 33.20
CA LEU A 223 -18.75 8.70 32.75
C LEU A 223 -17.79 9.24 33.82
N GLU A 224 -18.14 10.31 34.53
CA GLU A 224 -17.33 10.83 35.63
C GLU A 224 -17.24 9.83 36.80
N ALA A 225 -18.32 9.09 37.08
CA ALA A 225 -18.32 8.03 38.08
C ALA A 225 -17.40 6.86 37.68
N VAL A 226 -17.45 6.43 36.41
CA VAL A 226 -16.56 5.36 35.89
C VAL A 226 -15.09 5.78 35.93
N VAL A 227 -14.77 7.03 35.59
CA VAL A 227 -13.40 7.56 35.67
C VAL A 227 -12.89 7.56 37.12
N LYS A 228 -13.71 8.03 38.08
CA LYS A 228 -13.33 7.99 39.52
C LYS A 228 -13.14 6.56 40.02
N GLN A 229 -13.94 5.62 39.53
CA GLN A 229 -13.80 4.20 39.87
C GLN A 229 -12.54 3.57 39.27
N LEU A 230 -12.14 3.94 38.05
CA LEU A 230 -10.90 3.47 37.43
C LEU A 230 -9.68 4.04 38.16
N MET A 231 -9.70 5.31 38.53
CA MET A 231 -8.59 5.94 39.28
C MET A 231 -8.36 5.26 40.63
N SER A 232 -9.42 4.90 41.36
CA SER A 232 -9.27 4.19 42.64
C SER A 232 -8.76 2.75 42.48
N GLN A 233 -9.10 2.08 41.38
CA GLN A 233 -8.55 0.76 41.07
C GLN A 233 -7.07 0.82 40.72
N ILE A 234 -6.63 1.85 39.99
CA ILE A 234 -5.21 2.06 39.69
C ILE A 234 -4.42 2.26 40.98
N GLU A 235 -4.89 3.13 41.88
CA GLU A 235 -4.20 3.39 43.15
C GLU A 235 -4.12 2.12 44.04
N LEU A 236 -5.17 1.28 44.01
CA LEU A 236 -5.17 0.00 44.70
C LEU A 236 -4.18 -1.01 44.11
N LEU A 237 -4.07 -1.05 42.77
CA LEU A 237 -3.13 -1.92 42.07
C LEU A 237 -1.68 -1.48 42.29
N GLU A 238 -1.42 -0.17 42.32
CA GLU A 238 -0.11 0.40 42.65
C GLU A 238 0.31 0.03 44.08
N LYS A 239 -0.57 0.22 45.07
CA LYS A 239 -0.32 -0.22 46.46
C LYS A 239 -0.07 -1.73 46.56
N ARG A 240 -0.81 -2.55 45.81
CA ARG A 240 -0.59 -4.01 45.77
C ARG A 240 0.78 -4.34 45.17
N GLN A 241 1.20 -3.63 44.12
CA GLN A 241 2.51 -3.82 43.49
C GLN A 241 3.65 -3.43 44.44
N GLU A 242 3.51 -2.34 45.20
CA GLU A 242 4.47 -1.94 46.23
C GLU A 242 4.58 -2.97 47.35
N LEU A 243 3.47 -3.56 47.80
CA LEU A 243 3.49 -4.63 48.80
C LEU A 243 4.22 -5.89 48.29
N LEU A 244 4.03 -6.25 47.02
CA LEU A 244 4.74 -7.37 46.40
C LEU A 244 6.25 -7.09 46.30
N ILE A 245 6.64 -5.86 45.96
CA ILE A 245 8.04 -5.43 45.90
C ILE A 245 8.68 -5.42 47.29
N ASN A 246 7.96 -5.00 48.33
CA ASN A 246 8.48 -4.94 49.70
C ASN A 246 8.57 -6.34 50.34
N ASN A 247 7.62 -7.24 50.10
CA ASN A 247 7.71 -8.63 50.55
C ASN A 247 8.85 -9.40 49.87
N SER A 248 9.20 -9.07 48.62
CA SER A 248 10.39 -9.63 47.94
C SER A 248 11.71 -9.18 48.57
N LYS A 249 11.74 -8.07 49.33
CA LYS A 249 12.94 -7.56 50.02
C LYS A 249 13.12 -8.15 51.42
N HIS A 250 12.05 -8.63 52.07
CA HIS A 250 12.12 -9.28 53.39
C HIS A 250 12.54 -10.77 53.34
N ASN A 251 12.40 -11.45 52.20
CA ASN A 251 12.89 -12.83 52.03
C ASN A 251 14.38 -12.93 51.66
N ARG A 252 15.16 -11.85 51.77
CA ARG A 252 16.57 -11.79 51.36
C ARG A 252 17.55 -11.55 52.52
N THR A 253 17.06 -11.48 53.76
CA THR A 253 17.86 -11.24 54.98
C THR A 253 18.14 -12.48 55.83
N ASP A 254 17.63 -13.66 55.45
CA ASP A 254 17.95 -14.91 56.13
C ASP A 254 18.86 -15.77 55.26
N LEU A 255 20.16 -15.45 55.22
CA LEU A 255 21.27 -16.41 55.05
C LEU A 255 22.61 -15.65 55.03
N ILE A 256 23.04 -15.17 56.20
CA ILE A 256 24.44 -14.92 56.49
C ILE A 256 24.76 -15.64 57.79
N HIS A 257 25.35 -16.83 57.70
CA HIS A 257 26.46 -17.18 58.57
C HIS A 257 27.24 -18.40 58.06
N GLN A 258 28.56 -18.27 58.18
CA GLN A 258 29.62 -19.28 58.13
C GLN A 258 30.31 -19.51 56.78
N THR A 259 31.40 -18.76 56.58
CA THR A 259 32.67 -19.29 56.03
C THR A 259 33.40 -20.05 57.17
N PRO A 260 34.34 -20.99 56.92
CA PRO A 260 35.60 -20.80 56.20
C PRO A 260 35.94 -21.91 55.18
N ASP A 261 36.50 -21.55 54.02
CA ASP A 261 37.94 -21.66 53.68
C ASP A 261 38.29 -23.04 53.10
N GLU A 262 38.57 -23.09 51.80
CA GLU A 262 39.81 -23.63 51.26
C GLU A 262 39.76 -23.62 49.72
N THR A 263 40.88 -23.20 49.16
CA THR A 263 41.17 -23.20 47.73
C THR A 263 41.56 -24.60 47.29
N ILE A 264 41.23 -25.00 46.04
CA ILE A 264 42.16 -25.56 45.03
C ILE A 264 41.37 -26.20 43.85
N ALA A 265 41.57 -25.56 42.69
CA ALA A 265 41.82 -26.07 41.34
C ALA A 265 41.12 -27.29 40.68
N TYR A 266 40.90 -27.08 39.37
CA TYR A 266 40.95 -28.02 38.23
C TYR A 266 39.63 -28.60 37.62
N ILE A 267 39.00 -27.81 36.72
CA ILE A 267 38.85 -27.98 35.22
C ILE A 267 38.77 -29.43 34.65
N PRO A 268 38.08 -29.77 33.50
CA PRO A 268 37.19 -29.02 32.56
C PRO A 268 35.87 -29.77 32.16
N LEU A 269 34.98 -29.14 31.37
CA LEU A 269 34.49 -29.71 30.08
C LEU A 269 33.75 -28.66 29.22
N ASN A 270 34.45 -28.24 28.16
CA ASN A 270 34.02 -27.96 26.78
C ASN A 270 32.54 -27.58 26.51
N MET A 271 32.25 -26.31 26.20
CA MET A 271 32.13 -25.74 24.84
C MET A 271 31.00 -26.31 23.97
N ASN A 272 30.03 -25.44 23.64
CA ASN A 272 29.46 -25.42 22.30
C ASN A 272 29.44 -24.00 21.72
N LYS A 273 30.00 -23.91 20.52
CA LYS A 273 30.42 -22.72 19.78
C LYS A 273 29.24 -21.89 19.28
N ARG A 274 29.27 -20.57 19.50
CA ARG A 274 28.71 -19.59 18.54
C ARG A 274 29.71 -18.45 18.33
N LYS A 275 30.04 -18.24 17.05
CA LYS A 275 31.10 -17.37 16.53
C LYS A 275 30.85 -15.90 16.91
N ALA A 276 31.82 -15.29 17.59
CA ALA A 276 31.87 -13.87 17.88
C ALA A 276 32.19 -13.07 16.60
N LYS A 277 31.28 -12.20 16.17
CA LYS A 277 31.61 -11.10 15.25
C LYS A 277 32.36 -10.03 16.06
N HIS A 278 33.56 -9.69 15.60
CA HIS A 278 34.45 -8.71 16.20
C HIS A 278 33.76 -7.39 16.52
N GLN A 279 33.68 -7.07 17.81
CA GLN A 279 33.25 -5.78 18.33
C GLN A 279 34.49 -4.86 18.30
N LYS A 280 34.54 -3.93 17.35
CA LYS A 280 35.65 -2.95 17.26
C LYS A 280 35.58 -2.00 18.46
N THR A 281 36.54 -2.09 19.36
CA THR A 281 36.72 -1.19 20.49
C THR A 281 37.60 0.00 20.09
N CYS A 282 37.30 1.18 20.64
CA CYS A 282 38.10 2.38 20.44
C CYS A 282 39.41 2.28 21.24
N TRP A 283 40.57 2.35 20.56
CA TRP A 283 41.90 2.19 21.17
C TRP A 283 42.27 3.23 22.23
N ARG A 284 41.56 4.37 22.30
CA ARG A 284 41.85 5.43 23.27
C ARG A 284 40.97 5.40 24.52
N CYS A 285 39.78 4.79 24.45
CA CYS A 285 38.81 4.81 25.56
C CYS A 285 38.15 3.46 25.87
N GLY A 286 38.48 2.37 25.16
CA GLY A 286 38.07 1.02 25.50
C GLY A 286 36.59 0.66 25.27
N HIS A 287 35.76 1.60 24.79
CA HIS A 287 34.33 1.35 24.54
C HIS A 287 34.02 0.86 23.12
N ILE A 288 32.80 0.31 22.97
CA ILE A 288 32.21 -0.15 21.70
C ILE A 288 31.93 1.07 20.80
N ALA A 289 32.33 1.03 19.53
CA ALA A 289 32.37 2.19 18.63
C ALA A 289 31.01 2.88 18.33
N ILE A 290 29.88 2.24 18.62
CA ILE A 290 28.55 2.83 18.39
C ILE A 290 28.20 3.72 19.59
N GLY A 291 28.59 4.99 19.52
CA GLY A 291 28.22 6.01 20.51
C GLY A 291 29.36 6.85 21.10
N CYS A 292 30.61 6.72 20.61
CA CYS A 292 31.71 7.54 21.10
C CYS A 292 31.52 9.02 20.69
N LYS A 293 31.26 9.89 21.68
CA LYS A 293 31.04 11.34 21.51
C LYS A 293 32.29 12.15 21.14
N VAL A 294 33.48 11.54 21.08
CA VAL A 294 34.70 12.22 20.65
C VAL A 294 34.83 12.15 19.13
N ARG A 295 34.01 12.96 18.44
CA ARG A 295 34.26 13.30 17.03
C ARG A 295 35.33 14.39 17.01
N LEU A 296 36.56 13.99 16.70
CA LEU A 296 37.55 14.89 16.12
C LEU A 296 38.01 14.27 14.80
N ASP A 297 37.88 15.08 13.76
CA ASP A 297 38.22 14.81 12.38
C ASP A 297 39.56 14.07 12.24
N ASN A 298 39.54 12.89 11.62
CA ASN A 298 40.69 12.32 10.90
C ASN A 298 40.29 11.06 10.12
N SER A 299 39.97 11.23 8.85
CA SER A 299 40.34 10.28 7.77
C SER A 299 40.08 10.89 6.39
N ARG A 300 40.69 12.05 6.14
CA ARG A 300 41.31 12.28 4.82
C ARG A 300 42.68 11.57 4.87
N LYS A 301 42.98 10.81 3.82
CA LYS A 301 44.25 10.12 3.51
C LYS A 301 44.40 8.69 4.07
N PHE A 302 43.81 7.72 3.36
CA PHE A 302 44.42 6.41 3.09
C PHE A 302 43.67 5.81 1.89
N ASP A 303 44.06 6.21 0.68
CA ASP A 303 43.90 5.45 -0.58
C ASP A 303 44.57 6.21 -1.74
N ARG A 304 45.87 6.46 -1.56
CA ARG A 304 46.82 6.74 -2.66
C ARG A 304 48.07 5.91 -2.41
N ALA A 305 48.02 4.64 -2.78
CA ALA A 305 49.18 3.81 -3.10
C ALA A 305 48.72 2.43 -3.59
N MET A 306 48.34 2.34 -4.86
CA MET A 306 48.50 1.15 -5.71
C MET A 306 48.19 1.58 -7.13
N ASN A 307 49.24 2.00 -7.83
CA ASN A 307 49.25 2.37 -9.23
C ASN A 307 50.24 1.42 -9.92
N TYR A 308 49.96 1.08 -11.19
CA TYR A 308 50.80 0.39 -12.17
C TYR A 308 50.80 -1.15 -12.19
N GLN A 309 49.90 -1.72 -13.01
CA GLN A 309 50.27 -2.55 -14.18
C GLN A 309 49.02 -2.98 -14.97
N LEU A 310 49.18 -3.10 -16.30
CA LEU A 310 48.23 -3.58 -17.32
C LEU A 310 47.41 -2.51 -18.06
N LEU A 311 48.12 -1.69 -18.84
CA LEU A 311 47.69 -1.21 -20.16
C LEU A 311 48.93 -1.12 -21.08
N SER A 312 49.31 -2.26 -21.65
CA SER A 312 50.06 -2.33 -22.92
C SER A 312 49.93 -3.75 -23.50
N MET A 313 48.89 -3.96 -24.29
CA MET A 313 48.85 -4.80 -25.50
C MET A 313 47.45 -4.68 -26.10
#